data_AF-M6RQM3-F1
#
_entry.id   AF-M6RQM3-F1
#
_cell.length_a   1.000
_cell.length_b   1.000
_cell.length_c   1.000
_cell.angle_alpha   90.00
_cell.angle_beta   90.00
_cell.angle_gamma   90.00
#
_symmetry.space_group_name_H-M   'P 1'
#
loop_
_entity.id
_entity.type
_entity.pdbx_description
1 polymer ?
#
loop_
_entity_poly.entity_id
_entity_poly.type
_entity_poly.pdbx_seq_one_letter_code
_entity_poly.pdbx_strand_id
1 'polypeptide(L)'
;MEAVEESLNDTAHLLASLLEREFSQKNDSLEKISERILSPVMRTTTERDLNSKIFEITKKKVDLQLYVTDERGIVIYDSEN
;
A
#
# COMPACT_ATOMS: atom_id res chain seq x y z
N MET A 1 -7.94 -18.63 5.81
CA MET A 1 -8.25 -17.19 5.95
C MET A 1 -7.20 -16.52 6.81
N GLU A 2 -6.86 -17.09 7.96
CA GLU A 2 -5.78 -16.63 8.86
C GLU A 2 -4.47 -16.28 8.14
N ALA A 3 -3.89 -17.17 7.33
CA ALA A 3 -2.63 -16.88 6.62
C ALA A 3 -2.70 -15.69 5.62
N VAL A 4 -3.89 -15.38 5.10
CA VAL A 4 -4.06 -14.22 4.20
C VAL A 4 -4.17 -12.94 5.02
N GLU A 5 -4.88 -13.00 6.16
CA GLU A 5 -5.02 -11.88 7.10
C GLU A 5 -3.68 -11.53 7.76
N GLU A 6 -2.92 -12.54 8.18
CA GLU A 6 -1.57 -12.38 8.71
C GLU A 6 -0.66 -11.68 7.69
N SER A 7 -0.62 -12.19 6.44
CA SER A 7 0.19 -11.58 5.39
C SER A 7 -0.26 -10.15 5.05
N LEU A 8 -1.56 -9.85 5.11
CA LEU A 8 -2.08 -8.50 4.88
C LEU A 8 -1.70 -7.55 6.01
N ASN A 9 -1.82 -8.01 7.26
CA ASN A 9 -1.45 -7.24 8.44
C ASN A 9 0.05 -6.93 8.46
N ASP A 10 0.89 -7.91 8.15
CA ASP A 10 2.34 -7.72 8.02
C ASP A 10 2.67 -6.70 6.92
N THR A 11 1.96 -6.77 5.79
CA THR A 11 2.13 -5.81 4.69
C THR A 11 1.72 -4.39 5.12
N ALA A 12 0.63 -4.26 5.87
CA ALA A 12 0.17 -2.96 6.39
C ALA A 12 1.20 -2.35 7.35
N HIS A 13 1.74 -3.14 8.28
CA HIS A 13 2.79 -2.69 9.19
C HIS A 13 4.09 -2.34 8.45
N LEU A 14 4.48 -3.11 7.44
CA LEU A 14 5.65 -2.80 6.61
C LEU A 14 5.51 -1.44 5.91
N LEU A 15 4.34 -1.17 5.31
CA LEU A 15 4.06 0.11 4.65
C LEU A 15 3.98 1.27 5.64
N ALA A 16 3.39 1.05 6.83
CA ALA A 16 3.38 2.04 7.90
C ALA A 16 4.80 2.43 8.31
N SER A 17 5.68 1.46 8.56
CA SER A 17 7.09 1.73 8.91
C SER A 17 7.85 2.48 7.81
N LEU A 18 7.51 2.26 6.52
CA LEU A 18 8.07 3.05 5.43
C LEU A 18 7.65 4.52 5.52
N LEU A 19 6.35 4.79 5.76
CA LEU A 19 5.83 6.15 5.90
C LEU A 19 6.40 6.85 7.14
N GLU A 20 6.49 6.16 8.29
CA GLU A 20 7.09 6.68 9.52
C GLU A 20 8.54 7.11 9.29
N ARG A 21 9.31 6.28 8.58
CA ARG A 21 10.70 6.61 8.21
C ARG A 21 10.75 7.88 7.36
N GLU A 22 9.96 7.97 6.30
CA GLU A 22 9.96 9.15 5.41
C GLU A 22 9.47 10.42 6.13
N PHE A 23 8.48 10.27 7.02
CA PHE A 23 7.97 11.34 7.87
C PHE A 23 9.03 11.86 8.85
N SER A 24 9.84 10.98 9.44
CA SER A 24 10.92 11.39 10.34
C SER A 24 12.04 12.19 9.64
N GLN A 25 12.22 12.00 8.33
CA GLN A 25 13.31 12.60 7.55
C GLN A 25 12.95 13.96 6.94
N LYS A 26 11.65 14.29 6.87
CA LYS A 26 11.15 15.46 6.14
C LYS A 26 10.13 16.21 6.97
N ASN A 27 10.19 17.54 6.93
CA ASN A 27 9.19 18.39 7.55
C ASN A 27 7.98 18.61 6.62
N ASP A 28 7.34 17.51 6.20
CA ASP A 28 6.16 17.50 5.33
C ASP A 28 4.95 16.90 6.09
N SER A 29 3.73 17.15 5.59
CA SER A 29 2.53 16.48 6.12
C SER A 29 2.50 15.00 5.72
N LEU A 30 1.85 14.17 6.55
CA LEU A 30 1.67 12.75 6.28
C LEU A 30 0.92 12.50 4.96
N GLU A 31 -0.06 13.34 4.63
CA GLU A 31 -0.76 13.36 3.33
C GLU A 31 0.22 13.50 2.16
N LYS A 32 1.06 14.54 2.18
CA LYS A 32 2.05 14.79 1.10
C LYS A 32 3.08 13.68 0.99
N ILE A 33 3.50 13.11 2.12
CA ILE A 33 4.43 11.99 2.14
C ILE A 33 3.76 10.74 1.55
N SER A 34 2.53 10.44 1.96
CA SER A 34 1.76 9.31 1.45
C SER A 34 1.58 9.41 -0.06
N GLU A 35 1.14 10.56 -0.56
CA GLU A 35 0.97 10.80 -2.00
C GLU A 35 2.29 10.63 -2.77
N ARG A 36 3.37 11.26 -2.28
CA ARG A 36 4.67 11.22 -2.94
C ARG A 36 5.27 9.81 -3.00
N ILE A 37 5.05 9.00 -1.97
CA ILE A 37 5.69 7.69 -1.84
C ILE A 37 4.80 6.59 -2.41
N LEU A 38 3.51 6.58 -2.08
CA LEU A 38 2.60 5.48 -2.40
C LEU A 38 2.04 5.59 -3.81
N SER A 39 1.66 6.77 -4.31
CA SER A 39 1.09 6.91 -5.66
C SER A 39 1.96 6.34 -6.77
N PRO A 40 3.28 6.65 -6.87
CA PRO A 40 4.11 6.05 -7.92
C PRO A 40 4.30 4.54 -7.72
N VAL A 41 4.35 4.07 -6.47
CA VAL A 41 4.47 2.64 -6.15
C VAL A 41 3.22 1.88 -6.56
N MET A 42 2.04 2.39 -6.20
CA MET A 42 0.76 1.79 -6.53
C MET A 42 0.55 1.76 -8.03
N ARG A 43 0.77 2.88 -8.73
CA ARG A 43 0.69 2.95 -10.19
C ARG A 43 1.59 1.91 -10.85
N THR A 44 2.87 1.86 -10.47
CA THR A 44 3.80 0.87 -11.03
C THR A 44 3.37 -0.55 -10.73
N THR A 45 2.79 -0.80 -9.56
CA THR A 45 2.39 -2.13 -9.09
C THR A 45 1.15 -2.64 -9.82
N THR A 46 0.12 -1.80 -10.00
CA THR A 46 -1.13 -2.17 -10.69
C THR A 46 -0.92 -2.34 -12.20
N GLU A 47 0.08 -1.67 -12.78
CA GLU A 47 0.49 -1.83 -14.18
C GLU A 47 1.31 -3.12 -14.42
N ARG A 48 1.76 -3.85 -13.39
CA ARG A 48 2.58 -5.08 -13.57
C ARG A 48 1.79 -6.22 -14.20
N ASP A 49 2.32 -6.73 -15.31
CA ASP A 49 1.90 -8.00 -15.88
C ASP A 49 2.49 -9.17 -15.09
N LEU A 50 1.61 -9.98 -14.52
CA LEU A 50 1.96 -11.20 -13.80
C LEU A 50 1.63 -12.43 -14.65
N ASN A 51 2.35 -13.51 -14.39
CA ASN A 51 2.02 -14.82 -14.94
C ASN A 51 2.20 -15.91 -13.88
N SER A 52 1.74 -15.62 -12.67
CA SER A 52 1.91 -16.50 -11.52
C SER A 52 0.73 -17.46 -11.41
N LYS A 53 1.02 -18.76 -11.27
CA LYS A 53 0.00 -19.79 -11.04
C LYS A 53 -0.20 -19.98 -9.54
N ILE A 54 -1.42 -19.72 -9.07
CA ILE A 54 -1.84 -19.88 -7.68
C ILE A 54 -2.97 -20.90 -7.68
N PHE A 55 -2.66 -22.14 -7.30
CA PHE A 55 -3.55 -23.29 -7.47
C PHE A 55 -4.04 -23.42 -8.92
N GLU A 56 -5.35 -23.25 -9.15
CA GLU A 56 -5.98 -23.32 -10.47
C GLU A 56 -6.14 -21.94 -11.13
N ILE A 57 -5.79 -20.85 -10.43
CA ILE A 57 -5.95 -19.47 -10.90
C ILE A 57 -4.61 -18.98 -11.46
N THR A 58 -4.65 -18.35 -12.63
CA THR A 58 -3.51 -17.59 -13.15
C THR A 58 -3.71 -16.11 -12.83
N LYS A 59 -2.93 -15.57 -11.89
CA LYS A 59 -2.98 -14.15 -11.54
C LYS A 59 -2.22 -13.36 -12.61
N LYS A 60 -2.93 -12.45 -13.28
CA LYS A 60 -2.40 -11.62 -14.38
C LYS A 60 -2.06 -10.20 -13.97
N LYS A 61 -2.69 -9.70 -12.92
CA LYS A 61 -2.46 -8.35 -12.40
C LYS A 61 -2.44 -8.36 -10.88
N VAL A 62 -1.76 -7.35 -10.32
CA VAL A 62 -1.92 -7.02 -8.91
C VAL A 62 -3.29 -6.38 -8.73
N ASP A 63 -3.98 -6.80 -7.67
CA ASP A 63 -5.27 -6.27 -7.25
C ASP A 63 -5.10 -6.00 -5.76
N LEU A 64 -4.76 -4.75 -5.45
CA LEU A 64 -4.42 -4.27 -4.12
C LEU A 64 -4.90 -2.82 -4.03
N GLN A 65 -5.65 -2.53 -2.98
CA GLN A 65 -6.08 -1.18 -2.63
C GLN A 65 -5.42 -0.79 -1.31
N LEU A 66 -5.01 0.48 -1.22
CA LEU A 66 -4.29 1.00 -0.07
C LEU A 66 -4.83 2.38 0.27
N TYR A 67 -5.15 2.60 1.54
CA TYR A 67 -5.47 3.90 2.07
C TYR A 67 -4.67 4.16 3.36
N VAL A 68 -4.43 5.43 3.65
CA VAL A 68 -3.78 5.87 4.90
C VAL A 68 -4.76 6.75 5.66
N THR A 69 -4.81 6.58 6.98
CA THR A 69 -5.63 7.40 7.87
C THR A 69 -4.78 8.21 8.83
N ASP A 70 -5.31 9.34 9.29
CA ASP A 70 -4.77 10.07 10.43
C ASP A 70 -5.16 9.41 11.77
N GLU A 71 -4.71 9.97 12.89
CA GLU A 71 -4.98 9.45 14.23
C GLU A 71 -6.48 9.47 14.63
N ARG A 72 -7.32 10.16 13.85
CA ARG A 72 -8.77 10.23 14.03
C ARG A 72 -9.52 9.24 13.13
N GLY A 73 -8.79 8.48 12.31
CA GLY A 73 -9.35 7.54 11.34
C GLY A 73 -9.84 8.21 10.05
N ILE A 74 -9.43 9.46 9.76
CA ILE A 74 -9.79 10.15 8.53
C ILE A 74 -8.82 9.74 7.42
N VAL A 75 -9.35 9.35 6.25
CA VAL A 75 -8.54 9.00 5.08
C VAL A 75 -7.84 10.26 4.55
N ILE A 76 -6.50 10.18 4.46
CA ILE A 76 -5.62 11.24 3.97
C ILE A 76 -4.87 10.83 2.69
N TYR A 77 -4.98 9.56 2.30
CA TYR A 77 -4.49 9.02 1.03
C TYR A 77 -5.35 7.82 0.66
N ASP A 78 -5.68 7.70 -0.62
CA ASP A 78 -6.42 6.56 -1.19
C ASP A 78 -5.85 6.26 -2.57
N SER A 79 -5.43 5.02 -2.80
CA SER A 79 -4.85 4.59 -4.08
C SER A 79 -5.84 4.59 -5.25
N GLU A 80 -7.14 4.65 -4.97
CA GLU A 80 -8.19 4.62 -5.99
C GLU A 80 -8.69 6.02 -6.39
N ASN A 81 -8.23 7.10 -5.73
CA ASN A 81 -8.63 8.49 -6.01
C ASN A 81 -7.69 9.23 -6.98
#